data_AF-A0A8S3E8T6-F1
#
_entry.id   AF-A0A8S3E8T6-F1
#
_cell.length_a   1.000
_cell.length_b   1.000
_cell.length_c   1.000
_cell.angle_alpha   90.00
_cell.angle_beta   90.00
_cell.angle_gamma   90.00
#
_symmetry.space_group_name_H-M   'P 1'
#
loop_
_entity.id
_entity.type
_entity.pdbx_description
1 polymer ?
#
loop_
_entity_poly.entity_id
_entity_poly.type
_entity_poly.pdbx_seq_one_letter_code
_entity_poly.pdbx_strand_id
1 'polypeptide(L)'
;LVNFDENLYDEYKKFKTIVHQMQFDVVEYNKRINHIEQEKLNLNEEIQALQHEKKNLLIQLQLLQNRLTSDATSNLTKMEDTIQLNSSRQLPQVYRCAFERHLLSCPINGDKQDEEMEINHDFEQKAFEDNIHELNILSLDQKDLLDLIVRTMTKINSNLNGSKKLDLVPLITYTSILHPKNDERDRLLKTLFNLYKNPSYNQRQVVLHAFLCFAKQSGPLRVHAELLPQCWENISNKIDERRCLVAETCGILTPHLPVNLFV
;
A
#
# COMPACT_ATOMS: atom_id res chain seq x y z
N LEU A 1 -56.83 -66.50 -12.67
CA LEU A 1 -56.45 -65.29 -13.43
C LEU A 1 -55.91 -64.30 -12.40
N VAL A 2 -54.59 -64.27 -12.24
CA VAL A 2 -53.92 -63.40 -11.27
C VAL A 2 -53.88 -62.01 -11.89
N ASN A 3 -54.61 -61.05 -11.30
CA ASN A 3 -54.45 -59.63 -11.60
C ASN A 3 -53.06 -59.23 -11.15
N PHE A 4 -52.11 -59.18 -12.08
CA PHE A 4 -50.86 -58.50 -11.88
C PHE A 4 -51.17 -57.02 -11.69
N ASP A 5 -50.75 -56.45 -10.57
CA ASP A 5 -50.98 -55.06 -10.20
C ASP A 5 -50.14 -54.17 -11.13
N GLU A 6 -50.75 -53.69 -12.23
CA GLU A 6 -50.10 -52.90 -13.29
C GLU A 6 -49.33 -51.69 -12.72
N ASN A 7 -49.80 -51.15 -11.59
CA ASN A 7 -49.20 -50.01 -10.92
C ASN A 7 -47.78 -50.34 -10.37
N LEU A 8 -47.58 -51.55 -9.84
CA LEU A 8 -46.29 -52.00 -9.31
C LEU A 8 -45.27 -52.21 -10.45
N TYR A 9 -45.74 -52.66 -11.61
CA TYR A 9 -44.90 -52.85 -12.80
C TYR A 9 -44.41 -51.51 -13.37
N ASP A 10 -45.29 -50.51 -13.41
CA ASP A 10 -44.94 -49.16 -13.85
C ASP A 10 -43.97 -48.45 -12.90
N GLU A 11 -44.14 -48.62 -11.58
CA GLU A 11 -43.17 -48.13 -10.58
C GLU A 11 -41.80 -48.80 -10.74
N TYR A 12 -41.76 -50.12 -10.93
CA TYR A 12 -40.52 -50.85 -11.18
C TYR A 12 -39.81 -50.35 -12.44
N LYS A 13 -40.56 -50.06 -13.52
CA LYS A 13 -40.00 -49.53 -14.76
C LYS A 13 -39.39 -48.13 -14.56
N LYS A 14 -40.08 -47.24 -13.84
CA LYS A 14 -39.56 -45.91 -13.48
C LYS A 14 -38.27 -46.03 -12.66
N PHE A 15 -38.27 -46.88 -11.64
CA PHE A 15 -37.09 -47.11 -10.80
C PHE A 15 -35.91 -47.63 -11.62
N LYS A 16 -36.16 -48.60 -12.52
CA LYS A 16 -35.13 -49.14 -13.42
C LYS A 16 -34.54 -48.05 -14.33
N THR A 17 -35.35 -47.15 -14.87
CA THR A 17 -34.86 -46.02 -15.68
C THR A 17 -33.99 -45.07 -14.87
N ILE A 18 -34.40 -44.73 -13.64
CA ILE A 18 -33.62 -43.86 -12.74
C ILE A 18 -32.27 -44.50 -12.43
N VAL A 19 -32.23 -45.80 -12.11
CA VAL A 19 -30.97 -46.51 -11.83
C VAL A 19 -30.04 -46.50 -13.04
N HIS A 20 -30.54 -46.70 -14.26
CA HIS A 20 -29.71 -46.62 -15.47
C HIS A 20 -29.18 -45.20 -15.71
N GLN A 21 -30.00 -44.17 -15.47
CA GLN A 21 -29.56 -42.79 -15.58
C GLN A 21 -28.45 -42.48 -14.57
N MET A 22 -28.62 -42.88 -13.30
CA MET A 22 -27.60 -42.70 -12.27
C MET A 22 -26.30 -43.43 -12.62
N GLN A 23 -26.37 -44.64 -13.19
CA GLN A 23 -25.18 -45.36 -13.65
C GLN A 23 -24.45 -44.61 -14.77
N PHE A 24 -25.19 -44.01 -15.70
CA PHE A 24 -24.60 -43.18 -16.76
C PHE A 24 -23.92 -41.93 -16.19
N ASP A 25 -24.60 -41.21 -15.29
CA ASP A 25 -24.09 -39.98 -14.69
C ASP A 25 -22.81 -40.25 -13.87
N VAL A 26 -22.77 -41.35 -13.11
CA VAL A 26 -21.57 -41.77 -12.36
C VAL A 26 -20.37 -41.98 -13.29
N VAL A 27 -20.57 -42.61 -14.45
CA VAL A 27 -19.49 -42.81 -15.43
C VAL A 27 -19.03 -41.48 -15.99
N GLU A 28 -19.95 -40.54 -16.26
CA GLU A 28 -19.59 -39.21 -16.75
C GLU A 28 -18.80 -38.39 -15.71
N TYR A 29 -19.24 -38.40 -14.45
CA TYR A 29 -18.54 -37.73 -13.35
C TYR A 29 -17.14 -38.31 -13.14
N ASN A 30 -16.98 -39.62 -13.20
CA ASN A 30 -15.66 -40.24 -13.09
C ASN A 30 -14.71 -39.80 -14.22
N LYS A 31 -15.21 -39.62 -15.45
CA LYS A 31 -14.39 -39.06 -16.55
C LYS A 31 -13.95 -37.62 -16.25
N ARG A 32 -14.84 -36.79 -15.72
CA ARG A 32 -14.53 -35.40 -15.36
C ARG A 32 -13.52 -35.33 -14.21
N ILE A 33 -13.67 -36.18 -13.19
CA ILE A 33 -12.71 -36.30 -12.08
C ILE A 33 -11.32 -36.66 -12.61
N ASN A 34 -11.23 -37.68 -13.45
CA ASN A 34 -9.95 -38.09 -14.05
C ASN A 34 -9.30 -36.95 -14.88
N HIS A 35 -10.11 -36.17 -15.60
CA HIS A 35 -9.60 -35.03 -16.36
C HIS A 35 -9.03 -33.94 -15.44
N ILE A 36 -9.76 -33.59 -14.37
CA ILE A 36 -9.31 -32.62 -13.36
C ILE A 36 -8.03 -33.10 -12.66
N GLU A 37 -7.92 -34.40 -12.38
CA GLU A 37 -6.72 -34.98 -11.77
C GLU A 37 -5.49 -34.86 -12.69
N GLN A 38 -5.68 -35.04 -14.01
CA GLN A 38 -4.60 -34.84 -14.98
C GLN A 38 -4.20 -33.36 -15.11
N GLU A 39 -5.16 -32.44 -15.16
CA GLU A 39 -4.86 -31.00 -15.17
C GLU A 39 -4.10 -30.57 -13.91
N LYS A 40 -4.50 -31.09 -12.74
CA LYS A 40 -3.80 -30.87 -11.48
C LYS A 40 -2.36 -31.38 -11.51
N LEU A 41 -2.11 -32.52 -12.16
CA LEU A 41 -0.76 -33.06 -12.32
C LEU A 41 0.10 -32.11 -13.17
N ASN A 42 -0.41 -31.67 -14.32
CA ASN A 42 0.28 -30.75 -15.22
C ASN A 42 0.61 -29.41 -14.53
N LEU A 43 -0.36 -28.85 -13.79
CA LEU A 43 -0.16 -27.60 -13.04
C LEU A 43 0.91 -27.76 -11.93
N ASN A 44 0.99 -28.93 -11.28
CA ASN A 44 2.03 -29.18 -10.29
C ASN A 44 3.42 -29.25 -10.92
N GLU A 45 3.55 -29.85 -12.11
CA GLU A 45 4.82 -29.87 -12.86
C GLU A 45 5.25 -28.44 -13.25
N GLU A 46 4.32 -27.60 -13.70
CA GLU A 46 4.59 -26.19 -14.02
C GLU A 46 5.03 -25.39 -12.79
N ILE A 47 4.36 -25.58 -11.64
CA ILE A 47 4.76 -24.96 -10.37
C ILE A 47 6.18 -25.37 -9.97
N GLN A 48 6.55 -26.64 -10.13
CA GLN A 48 7.91 -27.11 -9.84
C GLN A 48 8.95 -26.47 -10.77
N ALA A 49 8.64 -26.34 -12.06
CA ALA A 49 9.51 -25.66 -13.02
C ALA A 49 9.75 -24.19 -12.64
N LEU A 50 8.68 -23.46 -12.31
CA LEU A 50 8.76 -22.06 -11.88
C LEU A 50 9.51 -21.90 -10.56
N GLN A 51 9.36 -22.83 -9.62
CA GLN A 51 10.15 -22.83 -8.37
C GLN A 51 11.65 -23.02 -8.64
N HIS A 52 12.01 -23.90 -9.58
CA HIS A 52 13.39 -24.09 -9.99
C HIS A 52 13.96 -22.83 -10.65
N GLU A 53 13.21 -22.20 -11.55
CA GLU A 53 13.61 -20.95 -12.19
C GLU A 53 13.79 -19.81 -11.17
N LYS A 54 12.85 -19.66 -10.23
CA LYS A 54 12.96 -18.69 -9.13
C LYS A 54 14.25 -18.90 -8.32
N LYS A 55 14.61 -20.15 -8.02
CA LYS A 55 15.86 -20.47 -7.30
C LYS A 55 17.09 -20.05 -8.11
N ASN A 56 17.09 -20.28 -9.42
CA ASN A 56 18.18 -19.89 -10.30
C ASN A 56 18.35 -18.37 -10.37
N LEU A 57 17.25 -17.62 -10.50
CA LEU A 57 17.27 -16.16 -10.48
C LEU A 57 17.78 -15.60 -9.14
N LEU A 58 17.41 -16.22 -8.03
CA LEU A 58 17.88 -15.81 -6.70
C LEU A 58 19.39 -16.02 -6.55
N ILE A 59 19.93 -17.11 -7.09
CA ILE A 59 21.38 -17.35 -7.17
C ILE A 59 22.05 -16.29 -8.03
N GLN A 60 21.48 -15.94 -9.19
CA GLN A 60 22.02 -14.89 -10.05
C GLN A 60 22.04 -13.52 -9.35
N LEU A 61 20.96 -13.16 -8.66
CA LEU A 61 20.90 -11.92 -7.86
C LEU A 61 21.97 -11.90 -6.77
N GLN A 62 22.18 -13.02 -6.06
CA GLN A 62 23.22 -13.12 -5.05
C GLN A 62 24.62 -12.94 -5.66
N LEU A 63 24.89 -13.53 -6.82
CA LEU A 63 26.17 -13.38 -7.51
C LEU A 63 26.40 -11.94 -7.97
N LEU A 64 25.36 -11.25 -8.45
CA LEU A 64 25.43 -9.83 -8.82
C LEU A 64 25.69 -8.94 -7.60
N GLN A 65 25.01 -9.18 -6.48
CA GLN A 65 25.26 -8.48 -5.22
C GLN A 65 26.69 -8.67 -4.72
N ASN A 66 27.22 -9.89 -4.80
CA ASN A 66 28.61 -10.19 -4.42
C ASN A 66 29.64 -9.50 -5.33
N ARG A 67 29.33 -9.31 -6.63
CA ARG A 67 30.19 -8.55 -7.55
C ARG A 67 30.20 -7.05 -7.22
N LEU A 68 29.03 -6.48 -6.92
CA LEU A 68 28.92 -5.08 -6.51
C LEU A 68 29.68 -4.79 -5.20
N THR A 69 29.70 -5.74 -4.26
CA THR A 69 30.47 -5.60 -3.01
C THR A 69 31.98 -5.84 -3.19
N SER A 70 32.40 -6.70 -4.13
CA SER A 70 33.82 -6.88 -4.47
C SER A 70 34.41 -5.70 -5.26
N ASP A 71 33.61 -5.07 -6.12
CA ASP A 71 34.02 -3.87 -6.87
C ASP A 71 34.10 -2.64 -5.95
N ALA A 72 33.29 -2.57 -4.90
CA ALA A 72 33.40 -1.52 -3.87
C ALA A 72 34.69 -1.68 -3.02
N THR A 73 35.07 -2.91 -2.66
CA THR A 73 36.25 -3.18 -1.82
C THR A 73 37.59 -3.11 -2.58
N SER A 74 37.61 -3.46 -3.87
CA SER A 74 38.82 -3.29 -4.72
C SER A 74 39.08 -1.82 -5.12
N ASN A 75 38.04 -0.98 -5.13
CA ASN A 75 38.19 0.47 -5.33
C ASN A 75 38.56 1.21 -4.02
N LEU A 76 38.19 0.71 -2.85
CA LEU A 76 38.61 1.26 -1.55
C LEU A 76 40.10 1.04 -1.27
N THR A 77 40.64 -0.14 -1.59
CA THR A 77 42.08 -0.44 -1.38
C THR A 77 43.03 0.32 -2.31
N LYS A 78 42.60 0.70 -3.51
CA LYS A 78 43.38 1.59 -4.38
C LYS A 78 43.27 3.07 -3.99
N MET A 79 42.25 3.44 -3.21
CA MET A 79 42.04 4.83 -2.77
C MET A 79 42.69 5.11 -1.41
N GLU A 80 42.85 4.10 -0.55
CA GLU A 80 43.54 4.22 0.75
C GLU A 80 45.03 4.59 0.63
N ASP A 81 45.73 4.12 -0.42
CA ASP A 81 47.12 4.52 -0.69
C ASP A 81 47.26 5.97 -1.22
N THR A 82 46.14 6.61 -1.60
CA THR A 82 46.14 8.03 -2.05
C THR A 82 45.60 8.98 -0.96
N ILE A 83 45.00 8.49 0.12
CA ILE A 83 44.37 9.28 1.20
C ILE A 83 45.22 9.25 2.49
N GLN A 84 46.54 9.46 2.38
CA GLN A 84 47.36 10.02 3.48
C GLN A 84 47.71 11.50 3.29
N LEU A 85 47.24 12.13 2.20
CA LEU A 85 47.17 13.58 2.06
C LEU A 85 45.72 13.97 1.75
N ASN A 86 44.93 14.27 2.77
CA ASN A 86 43.84 15.27 2.79
C ASN A 86 42.84 14.96 3.90
N SER A 87 43.18 15.38 5.11
CA SER A 87 42.21 15.62 6.19
C SER A 87 41.17 16.67 5.76
N SER A 88 39.92 16.49 6.20
CA SER A 88 38.77 17.42 6.09
C SER A 88 37.92 17.31 4.82
N ARG A 89 36.85 16.50 4.87
CA ARG A 89 35.66 16.74 4.03
C ARG A 89 34.53 17.32 4.87
N GLN A 90 34.43 18.64 4.80
CA GLN A 90 33.27 19.41 5.25
C GLN A 90 32.05 19.07 4.39
N LEU A 91 30.86 19.11 5.01
CA LEU A 91 29.57 19.12 4.31
C LEU A 91 29.60 20.25 3.25
N PRO A 92 29.10 20.05 2.01
CA PRO A 92 29.06 21.11 1.02
C PRO A 92 28.32 22.34 1.59
N GLN A 93 28.99 23.49 1.55
CA GLN A 93 28.61 24.72 2.26
C GLN A 93 27.17 25.18 1.97
N VAL A 94 26.63 24.80 0.81
CA VAL A 94 25.26 25.08 0.36
C VAL A 94 24.20 24.38 1.24
N TYR A 95 24.43 23.13 1.64
CA TYR A 95 23.49 22.39 2.50
C TYR A 95 23.54 22.86 3.95
N ARG A 96 24.74 23.26 4.40
CA ARG A 96 24.94 23.78 5.75
C ARG A 96 24.22 25.12 5.95
N CYS A 97 24.34 26.05 4.99
CA CYS A 97 23.64 27.33 5.05
C CYS A 97 22.11 27.23 4.93
N ALA A 98 21.58 26.23 4.21
CA ALA A 98 20.14 26.04 4.08
C ALA A 98 19.50 25.50 5.37
N PHE A 99 20.19 24.59 6.05
CA PHE A 99 19.73 24.01 7.33
C PHE A 99 19.87 25.00 8.49
N GLU A 100 20.98 25.74 8.56
CA GLU A 100 21.21 26.78 9.59
C GLU A 100 20.25 27.98 9.41
N ARG A 101 19.91 28.37 8.18
CA ARG A 101 18.91 29.44 7.92
C ARG A 101 17.50 29.06 8.35
N HIS A 102 17.13 27.79 8.29
CA HIS A 102 15.77 27.37 8.68
C HIS A 102 15.61 27.39 10.20
N LEU A 103 16.64 26.95 10.94
CA LEU A 103 16.66 27.00 12.41
C LEU A 103 16.76 28.43 12.98
N LEU A 104 17.40 29.36 12.27
CA LEU A 104 17.55 30.76 12.69
C LEU A 104 16.43 31.70 12.21
N SER A 105 15.46 31.21 11.41
CA SER A 105 14.36 32.02 10.87
C SER A 105 13.07 32.00 11.69
N CYS A 106 13.04 31.28 12.82
CA CYS A 106 11.95 31.37 13.79
C CYS A 106 12.13 32.65 14.61
N PRO A 107 11.22 33.64 14.54
CA PRO A 107 11.31 34.79 15.41
C PRO A 107 10.96 34.36 16.83
N ILE A 108 11.96 34.35 17.71
CA ILE A 108 11.75 34.38 19.16
C ILE A 108 11.26 35.80 19.45
N ASN A 109 9.94 36.00 19.45
CA ASN A 109 9.35 37.23 19.97
C ASN A 109 9.44 37.18 21.50
N GLY A 110 10.53 37.73 22.03
CA GLY A 110 10.55 38.26 23.39
C GLY A 110 9.82 39.61 23.42
N ASP A 111 9.11 39.82 24.53
CA ASP A 111 8.56 41.10 25.01
C ASP A 111 7.30 41.62 24.32
N LYS A 112 6.15 41.12 24.79
CA LYS A 112 5.23 41.85 25.68
C LYS A 112 3.89 41.11 25.76
N GLN A 113 3.58 40.55 26.94
CA GLN A 113 2.25 40.52 27.57
C GLN A 113 2.33 39.60 28.79
N ASP A 114 2.71 40.21 29.92
CA ASP A 114 2.40 39.66 31.23
C ASP A 114 0.87 39.69 31.37
N GLU A 115 0.26 38.50 31.51
CA GLU A 115 -1.00 38.17 32.23
C GLU A 115 -1.82 36.99 31.65
N GLU A 116 -1.42 36.33 30.55
CA GLU A 116 -2.11 35.10 30.03
C GLU A 116 -1.23 33.83 29.99
N MET A 117 -0.09 33.81 30.71
CA MET A 117 1.05 32.92 30.43
C MET A 117 1.21 31.65 31.29
N GLU A 118 0.23 31.28 32.12
CA GLU A 118 0.37 30.06 32.97
C GLU A 118 -0.26 28.80 32.35
N ILE A 119 -1.16 28.91 31.39
CA ILE A 119 -1.89 27.73 30.85
C ILE A 119 -1.16 27.08 29.66
N ASN A 120 -0.34 27.84 28.91
CA ASN A 120 0.35 27.33 27.72
C ASN A 120 1.67 26.60 28.03
N HIS A 121 2.36 26.94 29.13
CA HIS A 121 3.67 26.36 29.43
C HIS A 121 3.56 24.87 29.82
N ASP A 122 2.54 24.48 30.59
CA ASP A 122 2.29 23.09 30.97
C ASP A 122 1.94 22.21 29.76
N PHE A 123 1.29 22.77 28.74
CA PHE A 123 0.89 22.03 27.54
C PHE A 123 2.08 21.72 26.62
N GLU A 124 2.97 22.69 26.39
CA GLU A 124 4.18 22.49 25.60
C GLU A 124 5.18 21.56 26.30
N GLN A 125 5.28 21.68 27.62
CA GLN A 125 6.19 20.87 28.44
C GLN A 125 5.73 19.41 28.51
N LYS A 126 4.43 19.17 28.63
CA LYS A 126 3.85 17.82 28.53
C LYS A 126 4.02 17.21 27.14
N ALA A 127 3.78 17.98 26.07
CA ALA A 127 4.00 17.50 24.70
C ALA A 127 5.48 17.15 24.47
N PHE A 128 6.41 17.92 25.05
CA PHE A 128 7.84 17.64 24.99
C PHE A 128 8.20 16.33 25.72
N GLU A 129 7.71 16.15 26.96
CA GLU A 129 7.94 14.94 27.76
C GLU A 129 7.36 13.68 27.08
N ASP A 130 6.14 13.77 26.53
CA ASP A 130 5.49 12.68 25.80
C ASP A 130 6.30 12.26 24.56
N ASN A 131 6.88 13.23 23.82
CA ASN A 131 7.73 12.93 22.68
C ASN A 131 9.05 12.27 23.09
N ILE A 132 9.70 12.76 24.16
CA ILE A 132 10.93 12.16 24.68
C ILE A 132 10.67 10.73 25.18
N HIS A 133 9.53 10.49 25.83
CA HIS A 133 9.15 9.16 26.29
C HIS A 133 8.93 8.18 25.13
N GLU A 134 8.18 8.59 24.08
CA GLU A 134 8.02 7.75 22.87
C GLU A 134 9.38 7.44 22.23
N LEU A 135 10.27 8.43 22.07
CA LEU A 135 11.59 8.23 21.48
C LEU A 135 12.45 7.22 22.24
N ASN A 136 12.35 7.20 23.57
CA ASN A 136 13.13 6.29 24.44
C ASN A 136 12.61 4.84 24.42
N ILE A 137 11.40 4.58 23.93
CA ILE A 137 10.79 3.24 23.86
C ILE A 137 10.90 2.63 22.45
N LEU A 138 11.43 3.37 21.46
CA LEU A 138 11.53 2.92 20.07
C LEU A 138 12.44 1.69 19.91
N SER A 139 11.82 0.51 19.87
CA SER A 139 12.35 -0.69 19.22
C SER A 139 11.97 -0.61 17.75
N LEU A 140 12.93 -0.36 16.86
CA LEU A 140 12.64 -0.14 15.44
C LEU A 140 12.63 -1.46 14.67
N ASP A 141 11.51 -2.18 14.76
CA ASP A 141 11.12 -3.12 13.71
C ASP A 141 10.44 -2.36 12.53
N GLN A 142 10.35 -2.99 11.36
CA GLN A 142 9.78 -2.34 10.17
C GLN A 142 8.29 -1.97 10.33
N LYS A 143 7.54 -2.68 11.17
CA LYS A 143 6.10 -2.44 11.41
C LYS A 143 5.91 -1.28 12.38
N ASP A 144 6.69 -1.23 13.44
CA ASP A 144 6.70 -0.18 14.45
C ASP A 144 7.04 1.18 13.83
N LEU A 145 7.98 1.20 12.86
CA LEU A 145 8.28 2.40 12.08
C LEU A 145 7.09 2.90 11.26
N LEU A 146 6.38 1.99 10.57
CA LEU A 146 5.23 2.37 9.75
C LEU A 146 4.07 2.87 10.62
N ASP A 147 3.79 2.21 11.74
CA ASP A 147 2.78 2.65 12.72
C ASP A 147 3.15 4.02 13.33
N LEU A 148 4.44 4.28 13.60
CA LEU A 148 4.93 5.60 14.05
C LEU A 148 4.72 6.68 12.99
N ILE A 149 5.04 6.37 11.72
CA ILE A 149 4.86 7.30 10.60
C ILE A 149 3.38 7.67 10.44
N VAL A 150 2.47 6.70 10.48
CA VAL A 150 1.01 6.97 10.38
C VAL A 150 0.53 7.89 11.49
N ARG A 151 0.89 7.59 12.74
CA ARG A 151 0.52 8.41 13.91
C ARG A 151 1.06 9.83 13.79
N THR A 152 2.33 9.97 13.42
CA THR A 152 3.00 11.27 13.29
C THR A 152 2.42 12.10 12.14
N MET A 153 2.17 11.49 10.97
CA MET A 153 1.54 12.19 9.84
C MET A 153 0.14 12.69 10.16
N THR A 154 -0.64 11.91 10.91
CA THR A 154 -2.00 12.30 11.30
C THR A 154 -1.97 13.54 12.20
N LYS A 155 -1.06 13.57 13.19
CA LYS A 155 -0.82 14.73 14.06
C LYS A 155 -0.29 15.95 13.29
N ILE A 156 0.58 15.74 12.30
CA ILE A 156 1.11 16.84 11.50
C ILE A 156 0.02 17.42 10.59
N ASN A 157 -0.77 16.57 9.91
CA ASN A 157 -1.80 17.02 8.98
C ASN A 157 -2.85 17.95 9.62
N SER A 158 -3.23 17.73 10.89
CA SER A 158 -4.17 18.60 11.60
C SER A 158 -3.61 20.01 11.85
N ASN A 159 -2.29 20.16 11.89
CA ASN A 159 -1.62 21.40 12.27
C ASN A 159 -0.98 22.15 11.09
N LEU A 160 -0.94 21.54 9.89
CA LEU A 160 -0.33 22.15 8.72
C LEU A 160 -1.31 23.03 7.92
N ASN A 161 -0.78 24.16 7.44
CA ASN A 161 -1.43 24.98 6.43
C ASN A 161 -1.42 24.30 5.05
N GLY A 162 -2.30 24.74 4.16
CA GLY A 162 -2.52 24.07 2.86
C GLY A 162 -1.25 23.94 1.99
N SER A 163 -0.32 24.90 2.02
CA SER A 163 0.91 24.79 1.22
C SER A 163 1.82 23.68 1.73
N LYS A 164 2.02 23.56 3.05
CA LYS A 164 2.87 22.53 3.65
C LYS A 164 2.26 21.13 3.60
N LYS A 165 0.93 21.02 3.43
CA LYS A 165 0.27 19.72 3.23
C LYS A 165 0.72 19.01 1.94
N LEU A 166 1.27 19.73 0.96
CA LEU A 166 1.85 19.12 -0.23
C LEU A 166 3.00 18.16 0.11
N ASP A 167 3.82 18.50 1.12
CA ASP A 167 4.96 17.69 1.55
C ASP A 167 4.52 16.37 2.20
N LEU A 168 3.26 16.28 2.68
CA LEU A 168 2.69 15.05 3.22
C LEU A 168 2.19 14.09 2.14
N VAL A 169 1.90 14.56 0.93
CA VAL A 169 1.30 13.72 -0.12
C VAL A 169 2.19 12.51 -0.44
N PRO A 170 3.52 12.64 -0.68
CA PRO A 170 4.37 11.49 -0.92
C PRO A 170 4.40 10.53 0.27
N LEU A 171 4.50 11.05 1.49
CA LEU A 171 4.57 10.24 2.70
C LEU A 171 3.31 9.40 2.88
N ILE A 172 2.13 10.03 2.82
CA ILE A 172 0.84 9.32 2.93
C ILE A 172 0.70 8.28 1.83
N THR A 173 1.10 8.61 0.60
CA THR A 173 1.01 7.71 -0.55
C THR A 173 1.89 6.48 -0.37
N TYR A 174 3.19 6.65 -0.09
CA TYR A 174 4.11 5.52 0.08
C TYR A 174 3.74 4.68 1.31
N THR A 175 3.36 5.31 2.42
CA THR A 175 2.89 4.55 3.59
C THR A 175 1.62 3.77 3.26
N SER A 176 0.66 4.33 2.52
CA SER A 176 -0.56 3.59 2.11
C SER A 176 -0.26 2.40 1.19
N ILE A 177 0.84 2.44 0.42
CA ILE A 177 1.26 1.31 -0.41
C ILE A 177 1.89 0.20 0.44
N LEU A 178 2.77 0.58 1.40
CA LEU A 178 3.64 -0.33 2.14
C LEU A 178 3.03 -0.86 3.46
N HIS A 179 2.03 -0.16 4.02
CA HIS A 179 1.53 -0.49 5.36
C HIS A 179 0.85 -1.88 5.40
N PRO A 180 1.25 -2.79 6.32
CA PRO A 180 0.74 -4.16 6.32
C PRO A 180 -0.74 -4.25 6.73
N LYS A 181 -1.20 -3.39 7.64
CA LYS A 181 -2.59 -3.38 8.14
C LYS A 181 -3.54 -2.67 7.19
N ASN A 182 -4.65 -3.31 6.81
CA ASN A 182 -5.65 -2.77 5.90
C ASN A 182 -6.30 -1.49 6.45
N ASP A 183 -6.74 -1.51 7.72
CA ASP A 183 -7.43 -0.38 8.35
C ASP A 183 -6.60 0.91 8.34
N GLU A 184 -5.28 0.81 8.53
CA GLU A 184 -4.39 1.98 8.46
C GLU A 184 -4.22 2.48 7.03
N ARG A 185 -4.19 1.59 6.03
CA ARG A 185 -4.18 1.99 4.62
C ARG A 185 -5.45 2.73 4.25
N ASP A 186 -6.61 2.23 4.67
CA ASP A 186 -7.88 2.88 4.44
C ASP A 186 -7.92 4.29 5.05
N ARG A 187 -7.48 4.43 6.31
CA ARG A 187 -7.34 5.74 6.97
C ARG A 187 -6.40 6.68 6.23
N LEU A 188 -5.28 6.20 5.71
CA LEU A 188 -4.34 7.01 4.94
C LEU A 188 -4.94 7.47 3.62
N LEU A 189 -5.60 6.58 2.89
CA LEU A 189 -6.29 6.91 1.63
C LEU A 189 -7.42 7.93 1.87
N LYS A 190 -8.19 7.73 2.93
CA LYS A 190 -9.19 8.69 3.38
C LYS A 190 -8.58 10.03 3.74
N THR A 191 -7.44 10.04 4.41
CA THR A 191 -6.68 11.26 4.74
C THR A 191 -6.21 11.97 3.49
N LEU A 192 -5.72 11.22 2.49
CA LEU A 192 -5.26 11.77 1.21
C LEU A 192 -6.41 12.43 0.42
N PHE A 193 -7.58 11.79 0.34
CA PHE A 193 -8.80 12.38 -0.26
C PHE A 193 -9.26 13.65 0.47
N ASN A 194 -9.11 13.66 1.80
CA ASN A 194 -9.56 14.75 2.66
C ASN A 194 -8.49 15.80 2.98
N LEU A 195 -7.31 15.69 2.36
CA LEU A 195 -6.14 16.49 2.71
C LEU A 195 -6.43 17.99 2.63
N TYR A 196 -7.21 18.39 1.63
CA TYR A 196 -7.69 19.76 1.42
C TYR A 196 -9.19 19.84 1.60
N LYS A 197 -9.67 20.84 2.34
CA LYS A 197 -11.12 21.10 2.48
C LYS A 197 -11.73 21.46 1.12
N ASN A 198 -11.16 22.44 0.42
CA ASN A 198 -11.51 22.81 -0.95
C ASN A 198 -10.24 22.82 -1.83
N PRO A 199 -9.95 21.75 -2.58
CA PRO A 199 -8.72 21.65 -3.35
C PRO A 199 -8.74 22.50 -4.62
N SER A 200 -7.73 23.36 -4.79
CA SER A 200 -7.47 24.04 -6.06
C SER A 200 -7.10 23.05 -7.17
N TYR A 201 -7.12 23.48 -8.42
CA TYR A 201 -6.71 22.62 -9.56
C TYR A 201 -5.34 21.97 -9.35
N ASN A 202 -4.31 22.76 -8.98
CA ASN A 202 -2.97 22.25 -8.76
C ASN A 202 -2.92 21.22 -7.61
N GLN A 203 -3.65 21.47 -6.52
CA GLN A 203 -3.74 20.54 -5.40
C GLN A 203 -4.41 19.23 -5.82
N ARG A 204 -5.48 19.29 -6.63
CA ARG A 204 -6.12 18.09 -7.18
C ARG A 204 -5.16 17.30 -8.05
N GLN A 205 -4.40 17.95 -8.94
CA GLN A 205 -3.44 17.26 -9.81
C GLN A 205 -2.36 16.52 -9.02
N VAL A 206 -1.88 17.10 -7.92
CA VAL A 206 -0.91 16.44 -7.02
C VAL A 206 -1.52 15.20 -6.36
N VAL A 207 -2.75 15.32 -5.82
CA VAL A 207 -3.46 14.18 -5.20
C VAL A 207 -3.82 13.11 -6.23
N LEU A 208 -4.22 13.51 -7.44
CA LEU A 208 -4.52 12.61 -8.55
C LEU A 208 -3.28 11.80 -8.95
N HIS A 209 -2.11 12.44 -9.03
CA HIS A 209 -0.85 11.74 -9.30
C HIS A 209 -0.47 10.77 -8.17
N ALA A 210 -0.79 11.10 -6.92
CA ALA A 210 -0.61 10.18 -5.81
C ALA A 210 -1.49 8.92 -5.96
N PHE A 211 -2.76 9.06 -6.32
CA PHE A 211 -3.64 7.92 -6.61
C PHE A 211 -3.20 7.10 -7.81
N LEU A 212 -2.66 7.75 -8.87
CA LEU A 212 -2.08 7.04 -10.01
C LEU A 212 -0.86 6.21 -9.57
N CYS A 213 0.00 6.76 -8.73
CA CYS A 213 1.14 6.04 -8.16
C CYS A 213 0.66 4.85 -7.32
N PHE A 214 -0.31 5.06 -6.43
CA PHE A 214 -0.92 3.99 -5.64
C PHE A 214 -1.46 2.88 -6.53
N ALA A 215 -2.22 3.22 -7.58
CA ALA A 215 -2.83 2.24 -8.47
C ALA A 215 -1.79 1.39 -9.22
N LYS A 216 -0.71 2.03 -9.69
CA LYS A 216 0.40 1.35 -10.34
C LYS A 216 1.14 0.37 -9.42
N GLN A 217 1.34 0.75 -8.16
CA GLN A 217 2.14 -0.03 -7.21
C GLN A 217 1.32 -1.11 -6.48
N SER A 218 0.03 -0.86 -6.23
CA SER A 218 -0.81 -1.75 -5.40
C SER A 218 -1.54 -2.81 -6.21
N GLY A 219 -1.70 -2.59 -7.52
CA GLY A 219 -2.35 -3.52 -8.44
C GLY A 219 -3.89 -3.50 -8.40
N PRO A 220 -4.55 -4.17 -9.35
CA PRO A 220 -5.97 -3.97 -9.63
C PRO A 220 -6.92 -4.36 -8.49
N LEU A 221 -6.60 -5.43 -7.76
CA LEU A 221 -7.41 -5.88 -6.63
C LEU A 221 -7.43 -4.87 -5.48
N ARG A 222 -6.28 -4.27 -5.16
CA ARG A 222 -6.17 -3.26 -4.11
C ARG A 222 -6.80 -1.93 -4.53
N VAL A 223 -6.70 -1.55 -5.80
CA VAL A 223 -7.43 -0.38 -6.33
C VAL A 223 -8.93 -0.57 -6.13
N HIS A 224 -9.46 -1.74 -6.50
CA HIS A 224 -10.87 -2.05 -6.32
C HIS A 224 -11.28 -2.09 -4.85
N ALA A 225 -10.52 -2.76 -3.99
CA ALA A 225 -10.89 -2.99 -2.60
C ALA A 225 -10.63 -1.80 -1.66
N GLU A 226 -9.64 -0.96 -1.95
CA GLU A 226 -9.19 0.10 -1.02
C GLU A 226 -9.47 1.51 -1.58
N LEU A 227 -9.29 1.76 -2.88
CA LEU A 227 -9.37 3.11 -3.44
C LEU A 227 -10.74 3.48 -4.02
N LEU A 228 -11.42 2.55 -4.69
CA LEU A 228 -12.78 2.79 -5.20
C LEU A 228 -13.81 3.10 -4.09
N PRO A 229 -13.78 2.45 -2.90
CA PRO A 229 -14.67 2.82 -1.81
C PRO A 229 -14.51 4.29 -1.40
N GLN A 230 -13.28 4.81 -1.41
CA GLN A 230 -13.01 6.22 -1.11
C GLN A 230 -13.60 7.16 -2.17
N CYS A 231 -13.59 6.75 -3.45
CA CYS A 231 -14.27 7.49 -4.53
C CYS A 231 -15.78 7.53 -4.31
N TRP A 232 -16.37 6.37 -3.98
CA TRP A 232 -17.80 6.23 -3.73
C TRP A 232 -18.26 7.09 -2.54
N GLU A 233 -17.52 7.10 -1.43
CA GLU A 233 -17.81 7.96 -0.27
C GLU A 233 -17.81 9.46 -0.62
N ASN A 234 -17.01 9.87 -1.60
CA ASN A 234 -16.80 11.29 -1.93
C ASN A 234 -17.58 11.79 -3.16
N ILE A 235 -18.24 10.92 -3.93
CA ILE A 235 -18.91 11.31 -5.18
C ILE A 235 -20.05 12.32 -4.97
N SER A 236 -20.74 12.24 -3.83
CA SER A 236 -21.87 13.09 -3.48
C SER A 236 -21.46 14.27 -2.56
N ASN A 237 -20.19 14.65 -2.56
CA ASN A 237 -19.71 15.74 -1.70
C ASN A 237 -20.32 17.10 -2.09
N LYS A 238 -20.64 17.94 -1.10
CA LYS A 238 -21.20 19.29 -1.33
C LYS A 238 -20.22 20.23 -2.05
N ILE A 239 -18.93 19.98 -1.97
CA ILE A 239 -17.88 20.80 -2.60
C ILE A 239 -17.62 20.28 -4.01
N ASP A 240 -17.80 21.15 -5.00
CA ASP A 240 -17.70 20.82 -6.42
C ASP A 240 -16.30 20.32 -6.79
N GLU A 241 -15.27 20.98 -6.29
CA GLU A 241 -13.87 20.62 -6.52
C GLU A 241 -13.54 19.21 -6.01
N ARG A 242 -14.20 18.75 -4.94
CA ARG A 242 -14.04 17.37 -4.46
C ARG A 242 -14.71 16.36 -5.40
N ARG A 243 -15.89 16.68 -5.92
CA ARG A 243 -16.54 15.84 -6.93
C ARG A 243 -15.72 15.79 -8.22
N CYS A 244 -15.09 16.90 -8.61
CA CYS A 244 -14.13 16.93 -9.71
C CYS A 244 -12.95 15.99 -9.45
N LEU A 245 -12.35 16.03 -8.25
CA LEU A 245 -11.26 15.11 -7.88
C LEU A 245 -11.70 13.65 -8.01
N VAL A 246 -12.91 13.30 -7.55
CA VAL A 246 -13.45 11.93 -7.67
C VAL A 246 -13.61 11.54 -9.15
N ALA A 247 -14.21 12.40 -9.97
CA ALA A 247 -14.40 12.13 -11.40
C ALA A 247 -13.05 11.96 -12.13
N GLU A 248 -12.08 12.84 -11.86
CA GLU A 248 -10.71 12.74 -12.38
C GLU A 248 -10.05 11.43 -11.91
N THR A 249 -10.22 11.06 -10.64
CA THR A 249 -9.69 9.82 -10.07
C THR A 249 -10.28 8.60 -10.77
N CYS A 250 -11.59 8.52 -10.94
CA CYS A 250 -12.22 7.42 -11.68
C CYS A 250 -11.68 7.31 -13.12
N GLY A 251 -11.46 8.44 -13.79
CA GLY A 251 -10.85 8.48 -15.12
C GLY A 251 -9.47 7.84 -15.16
N ILE A 252 -8.58 8.18 -14.23
CA ILE A 252 -7.23 7.60 -14.18
C ILE A 252 -7.20 6.15 -13.72
N LEU A 253 -8.19 5.70 -12.92
CA LEU A 253 -8.22 4.34 -12.39
C LEU A 253 -8.74 3.32 -13.41
N THR A 254 -9.45 3.77 -14.45
CA THR A 254 -10.06 2.89 -15.46
C THR A 254 -9.08 1.85 -16.03
N PRO A 255 -7.84 2.20 -16.44
CA PRO A 255 -6.87 1.21 -16.95
C PRO A 255 -6.29 0.29 -15.88
N HIS A 256 -6.50 0.59 -14.59
CA HIS A 256 -5.95 -0.14 -13.45
C HIS A 256 -6.99 -1.03 -12.77
N LEU A 257 -8.24 -1.03 -13.22
CA LEU A 257 -9.29 -1.91 -12.71
C LEU A 257 -9.30 -3.24 -13.48
N PRO A 258 -9.62 -4.38 -12.82
CA PRO A 258 -9.75 -5.64 -13.52
C PRO A 258 -10.91 -5.59 -14.53
N VAL A 259 -10.67 -6.13 -15.73
CA VAL A 259 -11.63 -6.13 -16.86
C VAL A 259 -12.95 -6.82 -16.51
N ASN A 260 -12.94 -7.71 -15.52
CA ASN A 260 -14.07 -8.55 -15.13
C ASN A 260 -15.02 -7.89 -14.10
N LEU A 261 -14.85 -6.59 -13.80
CA LEU A 261 -15.73 -5.85 -12.88
C LEU A 261 -17.04 -5.38 -13.50
N PHE A 262 -17.14 -5.37 -14.83
CA PHE A 262 -18.34 -5.00 -15.56
C PHE A 262 -19.13 -6.27 -15.90
N VAL A 263 -19.84 -6.83 -14.92
CA VAL A 263 -20.85 -7.88 -15.12
C VAL A 263 -22.17 -7.39 -14.55
#